data_AF-A0A3S0YZI9-F1
#
_entry.id   AF-A0A3S0YZI9-F1
#
_cell.length_a   1.000
_cell.length_b   1.000
_cell.length_c   1.000
_cell.angle_alpha   90.00
_cell.angle_beta   90.00
_cell.angle_gamma   90.00
#
_symmetry.space_group_name_H-M   'P 1'
#
loop_
_entity.id
_entity.type
_entity.pdbx_description
1 polymer ?
#
loop_
_entity_poly.entity_id
_entity_poly.type
_entity_poly.pdbx_seq_one_letter_code
_entity_poly.pdbx_strand_id
1 'polypeptide(L)'
;MNIKANLSILDIIGHLLIWVVLSIITFGIALFFFPYSFSRFVINRTSVVDLVTGAERKMVCDINIFSNIGHIILWMIISILTVGLGYIFYFYRVWNYALNNSRIQ
;
A
#
# COMPACT_ATOMS: atom_id res chain seq x y z
N MET A 1 -21.17 -0.89 -11.47
CA MET A 1 -20.19 -1.62 -10.63
C MET A 1 -20.01 -0.84 -9.34
N ASN A 2 -19.86 -1.53 -8.22
CA ASN A 2 -19.63 -0.94 -6.89
C ASN A 2 -18.32 -1.50 -6.32
N ILE A 3 -17.53 -0.68 -5.64
CA ILE A 3 -16.27 -1.09 -5.03
C ILE A 3 -16.54 -1.29 -3.53
N LYS A 4 -16.32 -2.51 -3.04
CA LYS A 4 -16.47 -2.86 -1.62
C LYS A 4 -15.12 -3.21 -1.02
N ALA A 5 -14.76 -2.59 0.10
CA ALA A 5 -13.57 -2.95 0.87
C ALA A 5 -13.97 -3.73 2.12
N ASN A 6 -13.56 -4.99 2.21
CA ASN A 6 -13.79 -5.85 3.38
C ASN A 6 -12.55 -5.83 4.27
N LEU A 7 -12.41 -4.74 5.04
CA LEU A 7 -11.33 -4.55 6.00
C LEU A 7 -11.87 -4.70 7.43
N SER A 8 -11.46 -5.75 8.12
CA SER A 8 -11.76 -5.89 9.55
C SER A 8 -10.86 -4.99 10.37
N ILE A 9 -11.41 -4.42 11.45
CA ILE A 9 -10.65 -3.61 12.42
C ILE A 9 -9.47 -4.42 12.98
N LEU A 10 -9.66 -5.72 13.20
CA LEU A 10 -8.61 -6.60 13.69
C LEU A 10 -7.44 -6.73 12.70
N ASP A 11 -7.73 -6.80 11.40
CA ASP A 11 -6.68 -6.88 10.36
C ASP A 11 -5.89 -5.57 10.28
N ILE A 12 -6.57 -4.43 10.44
CA ILE A 12 -5.93 -3.10 10.46
C ILE A 12 -4.99 -2.99 11.65
N ILE A 13 -5.45 -3.37 12.85
CA ILE A 13 -4.64 -3.34 14.08
C ILE A 13 -3.43 -4.27 13.93
N GLY A 14 -3.64 -5.49 13.44
CA GLY A 14 -2.56 -6.45 13.23
C GLY A 14 -1.50 -5.93 12.25
N HIS A 15 -1.93 -5.37 11.12
CA HIS A 15 -1.02 -4.76 10.14
C HIS A 15 -0.25 -3.59 10.74
N LEU A 16 -0.93 -2.66 11.41
CA LEU A 16 -0.30 -1.49 12.02
C LEU A 16 0.70 -1.89 13.12
N LEU A 17 0.34 -2.86 13.97
CA LEU A 17 1.21 -3.35 15.04
C LEU A 17 2.51 -3.93 14.48
N ILE A 18 2.43 -4.75 13.43
CA ILE A 18 3.63 -5.32 12.76
C ILE A 18 4.52 -4.20 12.23
N TRP A 19 3.95 -3.19 11.58
CA TRP A 19 4.72 -2.08 11.00
C TRP A 19 5.32 -1.15 12.05
N VAL A 20 4.66 -0.97 13.20
CA VAL A 20 5.24 -0.24 14.35
C VAL A 20 6.44 -1.00 14.93
N VAL A 21 6.34 -2.31 15.12
CA VAL A 21 7.47 -3.12 15.59
C VAL A 21 8.63 -3.07 14.60
N LEU A 22 8.34 -3.20 13.31
CA LEU A 22 9.35 -3.08 12.25
C LEU A 22 9.99 -1.70 12.20
N SER A 23 9.22 -0.62 12.38
CA SER A 23 9.77 0.74 12.38
C SER A 23 10.72 0.96 13.55
N ILE A 24 10.42 0.42 14.74
CA ILE A 24 11.31 0.49 15.91
C ILE A 24 12.60 -0.27 15.65
N ILE A 25 12.51 -1.54 15.22
CA ILE A 25 13.69 -2.40 15.01
C ILE A 25 14.59 -1.88 13.89
N THR A 26 14.01 -1.26 12.86
CA THR A 26 14.75 -0.75 11.70
C THR A 26 15.09 0.75 11.79
N PHE A 27 14.88 1.39 12.94
CA PHE A 27 15.08 2.84 13.13
C PHE A 27 14.36 3.70 12.07
N GLY A 28 13.13 3.33 11.73
CA GLY A 28 12.27 4.05 10.79
C GLY A 28 12.47 3.69 9.32
N ILE A 29 13.47 2.88 8.96
CA ILE A 29 13.70 2.47 7.55
C ILE A 29 12.49 1.70 7.00
N ALA A 30 11.85 0.86 7.81
CA ALA A 30 10.62 0.16 7.42
C ALA A 30 9.49 1.11 7.01
N LEU A 31 9.43 2.35 7.52
CA LEU A 31 8.37 3.30 7.15
C LEU A 31 8.41 3.68 5.66
N PHE A 32 9.54 3.52 4.98
CA PHE A 32 9.61 3.72 3.53
C PHE A 32 8.98 2.56 2.76
N PHE A 33 8.93 1.36 3.33
CA PHE A 33 8.27 0.19 2.72
C PHE A 33 6.79 0.11 3.07
N PHE A 34 6.38 0.76 4.16
CA PHE A 34 5.00 0.75 4.66
C PHE A 34 3.97 1.17 3.60
N PRO A 35 4.12 2.25 2.82
CA PRO A 35 3.12 2.66 1.82
C PRO A 35 2.83 1.59 0.77
N TYR A 36 3.85 0.81 0.37
CA TYR A 36 3.67 -0.30 -0.56
C TYR A 36 2.85 -1.43 0.08
N SER A 37 3.20 -1.82 1.31
CA SER A 37 2.46 -2.86 2.03
C SER A 37 1.02 -2.44 2.33
N PHE A 38 0.83 -1.19 2.77
CA PHE A 38 -0.48 -0.59 3.03
C PHE A 38 -1.35 -0.61 1.77
N SER A 39 -0.84 -0.10 0.65
CA SER A 39 -1.59 -0.05 -0.61
C SER A 39 -1.99 -1.46 -1.08
N ARG A 40 -1.04 -2.41 -1.05
CA ARG A 40 -1.32 -3.81 -1.41
C ARG A 40 -2.34 -4.46 -0.48
N PHE A 41 -2.23 -4.21 0.82
CA PHE A 41 -3.14 -4.73 1.83
C PHE A 41 -4.58 -4.26 1.62
N VAL A 42 -4.77 -2.96 1.37
CA VAL A 42 -6.11 -2.41 1.09
C VAL A 42 -6.67 -2.93 -0.22
N ILE A 43 -5.89 -2.89 -1.31
CA ILE A 43 -6.36 -3.33 -2.63
C ILE A 43 -6.74 -4.81 -2.63
N ASN A 44 -5.92 -5.67 -2.02
CA ASN A 44 -6.19 -7.12 -1.96
C ASN A 44 -7.43 -7.49 -1.12
N ARG A 45 -7.93 -6.57 -0.29
CA ARG A 45 -9.16 -6.72 0.49
C ARG A 45 -10.35 -5.99 -0.13
N THR A 46 -10.17 -5.45 -1.33
CA THR A 46 -11.21 -4.75 -2.07
C THR A 46 -11.72 -5.63 -3.21
N SER A 47 -13.04 -5.65 -3.38
CA SER A 47 -13.73 -6.37 -4.44
C SER A 47 -14.58 -5.41 -5.27
N VAL A 48 -14.72 -5.72 -6.56
CA VAL A 48 -15.65 -5.04 -7.45
C VAL A 48 -16.89 -5.92 -7.59
N VAL A 49 -18.04 -5.35 -7.29
CA VAL A 49 -19.35 -6.00 -7.40
C VAL A 49 -20.08 -5.45 -8.61
N ASP A 50 -20.46 -6.31 -9.53
CA ASP A 50 -21.33 -5.95 -10.63
C ASP A 50 -22.77 -5.75 -10.11
N LEU A 51 -23.40 -4.63 -10.48
CA LEU A 51 -24.74 -4.28 -10.05
C LEU A 51 -25.83 -5.04 -10.82
N VAL A 52 -25.50 -5.54 -12.02
CA VAL A 52 -26.46 -6.23 -12.90
C VAL A 52 -26.42 -7.74 -12.64
N THR A 53 -25.23 -8.31 -12.53
CA THR A 53 -25.04 -9.76 -12.37
C THR A 53 -24.87 -10.19 -10.91
N GLY A 54 -24.60 -9.26 -9.99
CA GLY A 54 -24.25 -9.57 -8.60
C GLY A 54 -22.89 -10.23 -8.42
N ALA A 55 -22.13 -10.43 -9.51
CA ALA A 55 -20.83 -11.09 -9.45
C ALA A 55 -19.81 -10.25 -8.68
N GLU A 56 -19.16 -10.86 -7.69
CA GLU A 56 -18.05 -10.27 -6.96
C GLU A 56 -16.73 -10.76 -7.54
N ARG A 57 -15.83 -9.83 -7.87
CA ARG A 57 -14.48 -10.12 -8.34
C ARG A 57 -13.47 -9.40 -7.46
N LYS A 58 -12.43 -10.09 -7.01
CA LYS A 58 -11.47 -9.51 -6.07
C LYS A 58 -10.42 -8.71 -6.81
N MET A 59 -9.98 -7.60 -6.24
CA MET A 59 -8.80 -6.91 -6.76
C MET A 59 -7.54 -7.57 -6.20
N VAL A 60 -6.56 -7.74 -7.06
CA VAL A 60 -5.25 -8.27 -6.72
C VAL A 60 -4.19 -7.28 -7.19
N CYS A 61 -3.35 -6.87 -6.25
CA CYS A 61 -2.23 -5.97 -6.49
C CYS A 61 -0.93 -6.77 -6.59
N ASP A 62 -0.34 -6.77 -7.80
CA ASP A 62 0.86 -7.53 -8.17
C ASP A 62 2.11 -6.66 -8.09
N ILE A 63 2.27 -5.95 -6.97
CA ILE A 63 3.45 -5.14 -6.73
C ILE A 63 4.52 -5.97 -6.02
N ASN A 64 5.65 -6.14 -6.71
CA ASN A 64 6.87 -6.63 -6.10
C ASN A 64 7.61 -5.46 -5.46
N ILE A 65 7.60 -5.43 -4.12
CA ILE A 65 8.27 -4.39 -3.33
C ILE A 65 9.76 -4.32 -3.71
N PHE A 66 10.40 -5.48 -3.91
CA PHE A 66 11.81 -5.61 -4.31
C PHE A 66 12.13 -5.02 -5.68
N SER A 67 11.21 -5.11 -6.64
CA SER A 67 11.40 -4.51 -7.96
C SER A 67 11.36 -2.97 -7.92
N ASN A 68 10.86 -2.39 -6.84
CA ASN A 68 10.71 -0.94 -6.67
C ASN A 68 11.75 -0.32 -5.72
N ILE A 69 12.82 -1.04 -5.38
CA ILE A 69 13.88 -0.56 -4.48
C ILE A 69 14.50 0.75 -4.97
N GLY A 70 14.71 0.92 -6.27
CA GLY A 70 15.22 2.18 -6.83
C GLY A 70 14.30 3.38 -6.56
N HIS A 71 12.99 3.19 -6.68
CA HIS A 71 11.99 4.23 -6.37
C HIS A 71 11.97 4.54 -4.87
N ILE A 72 12.05 3.51 -4.01
CA ILE A 72 12.09 3.67 -2.55
C ILE A 72 13.33 4.48 -2.14
N ILE A 73 14.51 4.15 -2.67
CA ILE A 73 15.77 4.85 -2.37
C ILE A 73 15.69 6.31 -2.82
N LEU A 74 15.18 6.57 -4.02
CA LEU A 74 15.01 7.94 -4.53
C LEU A 74 14.16 8.80 -3.57
N TRP A 75 13.01 8.28 -3.14
CA TRP A 75 12.12 9.00 -2.24
C TRP A 75 12.64 9.09 -0.80
N MET A 76 13.45 8.14 -0.38
CA MET A 76 14.18 8.22 0.89
C MET A 76 15.12 9.42 0.89
N ILE A 77 15.92 9.59 -0.17
CA ILE A 77 16.83 10.74 -0.33
C ILE A 77 16.04 12.05 -0.35
N ILE A 78 14.98 12.14 -1.16
CA ILE A 78 14.13 13.34 -1.24
C ILE A 78 13.52 13.66 0.13
N SER A 79 13.03 12.65 0.85
CA SER A 79 12.43 12.85 2.18
C SER A 79 13.47 13.34 3.18
N ILE A 80 14.71 12.84 3.15
CA ILE A 80 15.78 13.33 4.02
C ILE A 80 16.13 14.79 3.68
N LEU A 81 16.32 15.12 2.40
CA LEU A 81 16.66 16.47 1.94
C LEU A 81 15.57 17.51 2.25
N THR A 82 14.31 17.05 2.31
CA THR A 82 13.14 17.90 2.55
C THR A 82 12.61 17.81 3.99
N VAL A 83 13.38 17.19 4.90
CA VAL A 83 13.02 17.01 6.32
C VAL A 83 11.62 16.37 6.49
N GLY A 84 11.34 15.36 5.66
CA GLY A 84 10.13 14.56 5.70
C GLY A 84 9.00 15.02 4.77
N LEU A 85 9.06 16.22 4.18
CA LEU A 85 7.98 16.70 3.28
C LEU A 85 7.82 15.82 2.03
N GLY A 86 8.94 15.33 1.50
CA GLY A 86 8.96 14.39 0.37
C GLY A 86 8.16 13.11 0.63
N TYR A 87 8.04 12.69 1.89
CA TYR A 87 7.31 11.49 2.27
C TYR A 87 5.80 11.61 1.99
N ILE A 88 5.25 12.81 2.11
CA ILE A 88 3.82 13.06 1.83
C ILE A 88 3.53 12.77 0.36
N PHE A 89 4.34 13.33 -0.56
CA PHE A 89 4.21 13.09 -2.00
C PHE A 89 4.50 11.64 -2.36
N TYR A 90 5.50 11.03 -1.72
CA TYR A 90 5.84 9.63 -1.88
C TYR A 90 4.64 8.72 -1.65
N PHE A 91 3.87 8.95 -0.58
CA PHE A 91 2.70 8.15 -0.25
C PHE A 91 1.67 8.13 -1.39
N TYR A 92 1.31 9.30 -1.92
CA TYR A 92 0.39 9.41 -3.06
C TYR A 92 0.92 8.72 -4.32
N ARG A 93 2.23 8.84 -4.58
CA ARG A 93 2.88 8.21 -5.75
C ARG A 93 2.86 6.69 -5.65
N VAL A 94 3.13 6.14 -4.47
CA VAL A 94 3.05 4.70 -4.22
C VAL A 94 1.62 4.18 -4.37
N TRP A 95 0.64 4.91 -3.86
CA TRP A 95 -0.78 4.56 -4.02
C TRP A 95 -1.19 4.48 -5.49
N ASN A 96 -0.84 5.51 -6.28
CA ASN A 96 -1.09 5.51 -7.73
C ASN A 96 -0.40 4.34 -8.44
N TYR A 97 0.86 4.08 -8.09
CA TYR A 97 1.60 2.94 -8.64
C TYR A 97 0.92 1.60 -8.30
N ALA A 98 0.46 1.42 -7.06
CA ALA A 98 -0.20 0.20 -6.63
C ALA A 98 -1.53 -0.06 -7.36
N LEU A 99 -2.32 1.00 -7.58
CA LEU A 99 -3.57 0.91 -8.36
C LEU A 99 -3.30 0.58 -9.83
N ASN A 100 -2.30 1.22 -10.46
CA ASN A 100 -1.95 0.96 -11.86
C ASN A 100 -1.41 -0.45 -12.09
N ASN A 101 -0.94 -1.13 -11.03
CA ASN A 101 -0.49 -2.52 -11.05
C ASN A 101 -1.49 -3.47 -10.37
N SER A 102 -2.75 -3.04 -10.23
CA SER A 102 -3.83 -3.88 -9.72
C SER A 102 -4.71 -4.38 -10.86
N ARG A 103 -5.22 -5.61 -10.72
CA ARG A 103 -6.15 -6.23 -11.66
C ARG A 103 -7.33 -6.85 -10.93
N ILE A 104 -8.44 -7.01 -11.64
CA ILE A 104 -9.61 -7.74 -11.16
C ILE A 104 -9.41 -9.22 -11.48
N GLN A 105 -9.57 -10.08 -10.49
CA GLN A 105 -9.53 -11.54 -10.59
C GLN A 105 -10.88 -12.16 -10.22
#